data_AF-A0A6N2LUF8-F1
#
_entry.id   AF-A0A6N2LUF8-F1
#
_cell.length_a   1.000
_cell.length_b   1.000
_cell.length_c   1.000
_cell.angle_alpha   90.00
_cell.angle_beta   90.00
_cell.angle_gamma   90.00
#
_symmetry.space_group_name_H-M   'P 1'
#
loop_
_entity.id
_entity.type
_entity.pdbx_description
1 polymer ?
#
loop_
_entity_poly.entity_id
_entity_poly.type
_entity_poly.pdbx_seq_one_letter_code
_entity_poly.pdbx_strand_id
1 'polypeptide(L)'
;MGWLQILLGGLVIAVSIASLFKFYSAGFFLHHEDICQHFYHVSDADDGFDLRALSDRVGEVLDRMDKLQEKLEKTVQEMEKSKVDLGKTTMTRLEHKRFLEQEEIRKYITPKENRVGNMNIYGTERIYNTIGHACVLMKKELEEYMDYDIGSYCKDDWSLSQKLMVNGCDPLPRRRCLTRAVQGIFSAYQARIRRGAIRNAPAVFEMDKEKLKWVTNSSLAVDFLIKDVLAIKPGEIRIGLDFGVGTGTFAARMKEQNVTVVSTALNLGAPFNEMIALRGLVPLYMTLNQRLPFFDNTMDLIHTTGFLDGWIDLMLVDFIFFDWDRILRPGGLLWIDRFFCNRKDLDDYMYMFLQFRYRKHKWALSPKSNDEVYLSAVLEKPPRAI
;
A
#
# COMPACT_ATOMS: atom_id res chain seq x y z
N MET A 1 -4.96 -30.93 -51.36
CA MET A 1 -4.68 -29.69 -50.60
C MET A 1 -5.66 -29.48 -49.43
N GLY A 2 -6.97 -29.73 -49.57
CA GLY A 2 -7.94 -29.50 -48.47
C GLY A 2 -7.79 -30.41 -47.24
N TRP A 3 -7.30 -31.65 -47.40
CA TRP A 3 -7.19 -32.61 -46.28
C TRP A 3 -6.16 -32.19 -45.23
N LEU A 4 -5.08 -31.52 -45.66
CA LEU A 4 -4.05 -31.02 -44.76
C LEU A 4 -4.56 -29.85 -43.90
N GLN A 5 -5.45 -29.01 -44.43
CA GLN A 5 -6.06 -27.89 -43.69
C GLN A 5 -7.05 -28.39 -42.63
N ILE A 6 -7.79 -29.46 -42.90
CA ILE A 6 -8.70 -30.07 -41.92
C ILE A 6 -7.90 -30.70 -40.78
N LEU A 7 -6.80 -31.38 -41.08
CA LEU A 7 -5.90 -31.95 -40.07
C LEU A 7 -5.27 -30.87 -39.18
N LEU A 8 -4.77 -29.77 -39.78
CA LEU A 8 -4.21 -28.65 -39.03
C LEU A 8 -5.27 -27.93 -38.19
N GLY A 9 -6.48 -27.74 -38.73
CA GLY A 9 -7.60 -27.16 -37.98
C GLY A 9 -8.02 -28.01 -36.78
N GLY A 10 -8.10 -29.33 -36.95
CA GLY A 10 -8.39 -30.26 -35.86
C GLY A 10 -7.31 -30.25 -34.78
N LEU A 11 -6.03 -30.17 -35.18
CA LEU A 11 -4.90 -30.09 -34.24
C LEU A 11 -4.97 -28.82 -33.38
N VAL A 12 -5.28 -27.67 -33.98
CA VAL A 12 -5.41 -26.40 -33.24
C VAL A 12 -6.53 -26.47 -32.22
N ILE A 13 -7.70 -27.00 -32.61
CA ILE A 13 -8.84 -27.17 -31.69
C ILE A 13 -8.47 -28.10 -30.53
N ALA A 14 -7.81 -29.23 -30.82
CA ALA A 14 -7.38 -30.17 -29.78
C ALA A 14 -6.37 -29.55 -28.79
N VAL A 15 -5.40 -28.78 -29.28
CA VAL A 15 -4.42 -28.08 -28.44
C VAL A 15 -5.09 -26.97 -27.62
N SER A 16 -6.05 -26.25 -28.18
CA SER A 16 -6.84 -25.24 -27.46
C SER A 16 -7.69 -25.87 -26.35
N ILE A 17 -8.36 -26.99 -26.61
CA ILE A 17 -9.17 -27.70 -25.62
C ILE A 17 -8.28 -28.29 -24.52
N ALA A 18 -7.14 -28.90 -24.86
CA ALA A 18 -6.19 -29.43 -23.88
C ALA A 18 -5.58 -28.32 -23.00
N SER A 19 -5.33 -27.15 -23.58
CA SER A 19 -4.84 -25.98 -22.82
C SER A 19 -5.92 -25.43 -21.88
N LEU A 20 -7.18 -25.37 -22.33
CA LEU A 20 -8.33 -25.04 -21.50
C LEU A 20 -8.48 -26.04 -20.35
N PHE A 21 -8.39 -27.33 -20.61
CA PHE A 21 -8.53 -28.36 -19.58
C PHE A 21 -7.41 -28.29 -18.54
N LYS A 22 -6.16 -28.03 -18.94
CA LYS A 22 -5.05 -27.77 -17.99
C LYS A 22 -5.22 -26.47 -17.20
N PHE A 23 -5.78 -25.44 -17.82
CA PHE A 23 -6.05 -24.17 -17.14
C PHE A 23 -7.19 -24.30 -16.12
N TYR A 24 -8.24 -25.07 -16.46
CA TYR A 24 -9.36 -25.38 -15.55
C TYR A 24 -8.97 -26.38 -14.45
N SER A 25 -8.14 -27.39 -14.74
CA SER A 25 -7.73 -28.38 -13.72
C SER A 25 -6.74 -27.82 -12.69
N ALA A 26 -6.00 -26.75 -13.04
CA ALA A 26 -5.07 -26.08 -12.12
C ALA A 26 -5.73 -24.93 -11.32
N GLY A 27 -6.93 -24.49 -11.71
CA GLY A 27 -7.62 -23.32 -11.16
C GLY A 27 -8.87 -23.62 -10.32
N PHE A 28 -9.15 -24.87 -9.98
CA PHE A 28 -10.40 -25.26 -9.32
C PHE A 28 -10.18 -26.20 -8.13
N PHE A 29 -9.38 -25.76 -7.15
CA PHE A 29 -9.52 -26.22 -5.77
C PHE A 29 -10.46 -25.23 -5.07
N LEU A 30 -11.76 -25.54 -5.09
CA LEU A 30 -12.84 -25.18 -4.16
C LEU A 30 -14.17 -25.33 -4.91
N HIS A 31 -14.68 -26.56 -4.97
CA HIS A 31 -16.05 -26.82 -5.40
C HIS A 31 -17.03 -26.19 -4.40
N HIS A 32 -17.93 -25.39 -4.94
CA HIS A 32 -18.79 -24.45 -4.21
C HIS A 32 -20.17 -25.05 -3.83
N GLU A 33 -20.31 -26.37 -3.74
CA GLU A 33 -21.60 -27.03 -3.48
C GLU A 33 -21.66 -27.96 -2.25
N ASP A 34 -20.54 -28.25 -1.57
CA ASP A 34 -20.53 -29.20 -0.44
C ASP A 34 -20.60 -28.54 0.96
N ILE A 35 -20.67 -27.21 1.06
CA ILE A 35 -20.68 -26.49 2.36
C ILE A 35 -22.09 -26.09 2.83
N CYS A 36 -23.12 -26.18 1.97
CA CYS A 36 -24.49 -25.77 2.32
C CYS A 36 -25.44 -26.93 2.67
N GLN A 37 -25.07 -28.20 2.47
CA GLN A 37 -25.95 -29.35 2.77
C GLN A 37 -25.80 -29.91 4.19
N HIS A 38 -24.90 -29.38 5.02
CA HIS A 38 -24.67 -29.90 6.38
C HIS A 38 -25.46 -29.21 7.50
N PHE A 39 -26.33 -28.24 7.18
CA PHE A 39 -27.09 -27.49 8.21
C PHE A 39 -28.62 -27.65 8.15
N TYR A 40 -29.17 -28.28 7.11
CA TYR A 40 -30.63 -28.46 6.99
C TYR A 40 -30.97 -29.77 6.28
N HIS A 41 -30.82 -30.91 6.95
CA HIS A 41 -31.67 -32.09 6.71
C HIS A 41 -31.42 -33.12 7.83
N VAL A 42 -32.32 -33.13 8.81
CA VAL A 42 -32.67 -34.34 9.55
C VAL A 42 -34.16 -34.57 9.27
N SER A 43 -34.40 -35.54 8.40
CA SER A 43 -35.63 -36.28 8.16
C SER A 43 -35.16 -37.74 8.27
N ASP A 44 -35.73 -38.65 9.07
CA ASP A 44 -37.14 -38.99 9.22
C ASP A 44 -37.39 -39.79 10.52
N ALA A 45 -38.69 -39.88 10.87
CA ALA A 45 -39.45 -40.92 11.60
C ALA A 45 -40.30 -40.31 12.73
N ASP A 46 -41.56 -40.65 12.98
CA ASP A 46 -42.66 -41.34 12.28
C ASP A 46 -43.89 -41.07 13.18
N ASP A 47 -45.09 -41.22 12.63
CA ASP A 47 -46.38 -41.37 13.32
C ASP A 47 -46.90 -40.31 14.32
N GLY A 48 -48.10 -39.77 14.00
CA GLY A 48 -49.01 -39.17 14.98
C GLY A 48 -48.86 -37.67 15.22
N PHE A 49 -49.19 -36.83 14.22
CA PHE A 49 -49.23 -35.38 14.43
C PHE A 49 -50.56 -34.93 15.05
N ASP A 50 -50.61 -34.94 16.38
CA ASP A 50 -51.74 -34.40 17.14
C ASP A 50 -51.74 -32.85 17.03
N LEU A 51 -52.71 -32.31 16.27
CA LEU A 51 -52.92 -30.87 16.08
C LEU A 51 -53.06 -30.12 17.42
N ARG A 52 -53.50 -30.78 18.50
CA ARG A 52 -53.53 -30.17 19.85
C ARG A 52 -52.15 -30.08 20.47
N ALA A 53 -51.32 -31.12 20.35
CA ALA A 53 -49.94 -31.08 20.83
C ALA A 53 -49.09 -30.05 20.05
N LEU A 54 -49.38 -29.83 18.77
CA LEU A 54 -48.80 -28.73 17.99
C LEU A 54 -49.30 -27.37 18.49
N SER A 55 -50.59 -27.21 18.72
CA SER A 55 -51.17 -25.96 19.24
C SER A 55 -50.61 -25.59 20.62
N ASP A 56 -50.45 -26.56 21.50
CA ASP A 56 -49.89 -26.35 22.84
C ASP A 56 -48.40 -26.00 22.77
N ARG A 57 -47.64 -26.63 21.85
CA ARG A 57 -46.25 -26.24 21.56
C ARG A 57 -46.12 -24.87 20.90
N VAL A 58 -47.04 -24.52 19.99
CA VAL A 58 -47.09 -23.18 19.39
C VAL A 58 -47.40 -22.15 20.47
N GLY A 59 -48.30 -22.45 21.41
CA GLY A 59 -48.57 -21.61 22.58
C GLY A 59 -47.33 -21.44 23.48
N GLU A 60 -46.58 -22.51 23.74
CA GLU A 60 -45.32 -22.44 24.51
C GLU A 60 -44.24 -21.64 23.76
N VAL A 61 -44.15 -21.79 22.42
CA VAL A 61 -43.22 -21.02 21.60
C VAL A 61 -43.59 -19.55 21.59
N LEU A 62 -44.88 -19.21 21.51
CA LEU A 62 -45.35 -17.82 21.60
C LEU A 62 -45.05 -17.21 22.98
N ASP A 63 -45.27 -17.94 24.08
CA ASP A 63 -44.90 -17.48 25.43
C ASP A 63 -43.38 -17.30 25.59
N ARG A 64 -42.56 -18.16 24.97
CA ARG A 64 -41.11 -17.97 24.92
C ARG A 64 -40.72 -16.78 24.06
N MET A 65 -41.40 -16.54 22.94
CA MET A 65 -41.16 -15.36 22.10
C MET A 65 -41.53 -14.08 22.84
N ASP A 66 -42.64 -14.04 23.55
CA ASP A 66 -43.04 -12.90 24.38
C ASP A 66 -42.02 -12.64 25.50
N LYS A 67 -41.56 -13.70 26.20
CA LYS A 67 -40.48 -13.58 27.21
C LYS A 67 -39.16 -13.11 26.60
N LEU A 68 -38.83 -13.56 25.39
CA LEU A 68 -37.63 -13.11 24.68
C LEU A 68 -37.77 -11.66 24.21
N GLN A 69 -38.97 -11.25 23.83
CA GLN A 69 -39.29 -9.89 23.42
C GLN A 69 -39.23 -8.93 24.60
N GLU A 70 -39.77 -9.32 25.77
CA GLU A 70 -39.65 -8.57 27.01
C GLU A 70 -38.18 -8.47 27.47
N LYS A 71 -37.41 -9.57 27.33
CA LYS A 71 -35.97 -9.58 27.62
C LYS A 71 -35.18 -8.71 26.63
N LEU A 72 -35.57 -8.70 25.36
CA LEU A 72 -34.98 -7.85 24.32
C LEU A 72 -35.30 -6.38 24.59
N GLU A 73 -36.54 -6.02 24.91
CA GLU A 73 -36.95 -4.67 25.28
C GLU A 73 -36.20 -4.18 26.51
N LYS A 74 -36.03 -5.04 27.53
CA LYS A 74 -35.22 -4.73 28.70
C LYS A 74 -33.74 -4.54 28.37
N THR A 75 -33.18 -5.36 27.49
CA THR A 75 -31.79 -5.23 27.01
C THR A 75 -31.62 -3.96 26.17
N VAL A 76 -32.61 -3.60 25.34
CA VAL A 76 -32.63 -2.37 24.55
C VAL A 76 -32.73 -1.16 25.47
N GLN A 77 -33.54 -1.20 26.52
CA GLN A 77 -33.61 -0.14 27.53
C GLN A 77 -32.30 0.01 28.33
N GLU A 78 -31.64 -1.10 28.66
CA GLU A 78 -30.30 -1.09 29.28
C GLU A 78 -29.25 -0.53 28.31
N MET A 79 -29.33 -0.88 27.02
CA MET A 79 -28.50 -0.31 25.97
C MET A 79 -28.80 1.18 25.76
N GLU A 80 -30.04 1.64 25.85
CA GLU A 80 -30.40 3.06 25.77
C GLU A 80 -29.91 3.84 27.00
N LYS A 81 -29.96 3.25 28.19
CA LYS A 81 -29.32 3.80 29.40
C LYS A 81 -27.79 3.86 29.24
N SER A 82 -27.17 2.85 28.62
CA SER A 82 -25.74 2.88 28.28
C SER A 82 -25.43 3.92 27.19
N LYS A 83 -26.40 4.23 26.33
CA LYS A 83 -26.34 5.31 25.32
C LYS A 83 -26.33 6.70 25.96
N VAL A 84 -26.97 6.87 27.12
CA VAL A 84 -26.91 8.11 27.92
C VAL A 84 -25.52 8.32 28.53
N ASP A 85 -24.83 7.26 28.95
CA ASP A 85 -23.41 7.35 29.33
C ASP A 85 -22.47 7.47 28.10
N LEU A 86 -22.85 6.96 26.93
CA LEU A 86 -22.22 7.25 25.64
C LEU A 86 -22.46 8.69 25.15
N GLY A 87 -23.45 9.40 25.72
CA GLY A 87 -23.72 10.82 25.48
C GLY A 87 -22.62 11.74 26.03
N LYS A 88 -21.81 11.25 26.99
CA LYS A 88 -20.56 11.91 27.42
C LYS A 88 -19.41 11.73 26.41
N THR A 89 -19.58 10.88 25.40
CA THR A 89 -18.59 10.63 24.33
C THR A 89 -18.84 11.49 23.10
N THR A 90 -19.64 12.56 23.20
CA THR A 90 -19.66 13.61 22.17
C THR A 90 -18.69 14.69 22.60
N MET A 91 -17.44 14.56 22.15
CA MET A 91 -16.38 15.52 22.44
C MET A 91 -16.89 16.93 22.10
N THR A 92 -16.95 17.80 23.10
CA THR A 92 -17.46 19.16 22.89
C THR A 92 -16.57 19.87 21.86
N ARG A 93 -17.11 20.86 21.14
CA ARG A 93 -16.32 21.64 20.17
C ARG A 93 -15.04 22.23 20.79
N LEU A 94 -15.07 22.51 22.09
CA LEU A 94 -13.94 23.00 22.87
C LEU A 94 -12.91 21.90 23.17
N GLU A 95 -13.34 20.69 23.54
CA GLU A 95 -12.45 19.54 23.73
C GLU A 95 -11.84 19.07 22.41
N HIS A 96 -12.59 19.11 21.32
CA HIS A 96 -12.08 18.85 19.97
C HIS A 96 -10.98 19.84 19.60
N LYS A 97 -11.22 21.14 19.87
CA LYS A 97 -10.20 22.17 19.66
C LYS A 97 -8.95 21.92 20.52
N ARG A 98 -9.12 21.59 21.81
CA ARG A 98 -8.01 21.27 22.71
C ARG A 98 -7.24 20.02 22.29
N PHE A 99 -7.92 19.01 21.74
CA PHE A 99 -7.31 17.79 21.20
C PHE A 99 -6.42 18.10 19.98
N LEU A 100 -6.91 18.90 19.04
CA LEU A 100 -6.12 19.33 17.87
C LEU A 100 -5.00 20.33 18.23
N GLU A 101 -5.07 20.95 19.41
CA GLU A 101 -4.03 21.83 19.95
C GLU A 101 -2.95 21.08 20.74
N GLN A 102 -3.12 19.77 21.03
CA GLN A 102 -2.05 18.96 21.61
C GLN A 102 -0.84 18.97 20.69
N GLU A 103 0.35 19.20 21.24
CA GLU A 103 1.53 19.54 20.46
C GLU A 103 1.85 18.51 19.37
N GLU A 104 1.86 17.22 19.72
CA GLU A 104 2.15 16.13 18.77
C GLU A 104 1.03 15.91 17.74
N ILE A 105 -0.23 16.03 18.17
CA ILE A 105 -1.37 15.89 17.26
C ILE A 105 -1.38 17.06 16.27
N ARG A 106 -1.13 18.27 16.75
CA ARG A 106 -1.02 19.48 15.93
C ARG A 106 0.13 19.35 14.93
N LYS A 107 1.31 18.89 15.39
CA LYS A 107 2.45 18.59 14.52
C LYS A 107 2.05 17.58 13.45
N TYR A 108 1.34 16.50 13.81
CA TYR A 108 0.89 15.52 12.83
C TYR A 108 -0.12 16.08 11.84
N ILE A 109 -1.22 16.71 12.26
CA ILE A 109 -2.31 17.13 11.34
C ILE A 109 -1.96 18.33 10.46
N THR A 110 -1.01 19.18 10.88
CA THR A 110 -0.69 20.42 10.16
C THR A 110 -0.04 20.09 8.80
N PRO A 111 -0.51 20.67 7.68
CA PRO A 111 0.12 20.50 6.37
C PRO A 111 1.60 20.88 6.41
N LYS A 112 2.42 20.13 5.69
CA LYS A 112 3.88 20.28 5.67
C LYS A 112 4.28 21.02 4.40
N GLU A 113 4.70 22.27 4.53
CA GLU A 113 5.09 23.11 3.39
C GLU A 113 6.43 22.65 2.81
N ASN A 114 6.60 22.80 1.49
CA ASN A 114 7.86 22.47 0.85
C ASN A 114 8.94 23.48 1.24
N ARG A 115 10.12 23.02 1.68
CA ARG A 115 11.23 23.87 2.13
C ARG A 115 11.74 24.86 1.07
N VAL A 116 11.62 24.49 -0.20
CA VAL A 116 12.13 25.26 -1.35
C VAL A 116 11.04 26.18 -1.95
N GLY A 117 9.81 26.18 -1.40
CA GLY A 117 8.69 27.04 -1.83
C GLY A 117 8.11 26.72 -3.22
N ASN A 118 8.74 25.83 -3.99
CA ASN A 118 8.26 25.35 -5.29
C ASN A 118 7.35 24.12 -5.12
N MET A 119 6.61 23.77 -6.18
CA MET A 119 5.88 22.49 -6.24
C MET A 119 6.85 21.31 -6.10
N ASN A 120 6.47 20.32 -5.29
CA ASN A 120 7.21 19.07 -5.14
C ASN A 120 6.94 18.10 -6.30
N ILE A 121 7.54 16.91 -6.23
CA ILE A 121 7.39 15.85 -7.23
C ILE A 121 5.94 15.34 -7.39
N TYR A 122 5.07 15.61 -6.42
CA TYR A 122 3.63 15.31 -6.48
C TYR A 122 2.80 16.41 -7.14
N GLY A 123 3.42 17.54 -7.51
CA GLY A 123 2.74 18.69 -8.07
C GLY A 123 1.98 19.52 -7.03
N THR A 124 2.38 19.46 -5.75
CA THR A 124 1.75 20.22 -4.67
C THR A 124 2.77 21.13 -3.96
N GLU A 125 2.30 22.22 -3.35
CA GLU A 125 3.14 23.15 -2.56
C GLU A 125 3.38 22.68 -1.11
N ARG A 126 2.59 21.70 -0.68
CA ARG A 126 2.60 21.13 0.66
C ARG A 126 2.12 19.69 0.63
N ILE A 127 2.50 18.90 1.62
CA ILE A 127 1.94 17.57 1.84
C ILE A 127 0.86 17.63 2.93
N TYR A 128 -0.27 16.98 2.65
CA TYR A 128 -1.39 16.88 3.56
C TYR A 128 -1.38 15.55 4.29
N ASN A 129 -1.73 15.58 5.57
CA ASN A 129 -1.81 14.38 6.38
C ASN A 129 -3.14 13.67 6.16
N THR A 130 -3.14 12.36 6.43
CA THR A 130 -4.32 11.50 6.28
C THR A 130 -5.39 11.83 7.32
N ILE A 131 -4.98 12.37 8.48
CA ILE A 131 -5.88 12.83 9.54
C ILE A 131 -6.01 14.35 9.47
N GLY A 132 -7.25 14.83 9.39
CA GLY A 132 -7.60 16.24 9.39
C GLY A 132 -8.77 16.56 8.46
N HIS A 133 -8.89 17.83 8.07
CA HIS A 133 -9.98 18.32 7.21
C HIS A 133 -9.54 18.61 5.77
N ALA A 134 -8.33 18.19 5.36
CA ALA A 134 -7.82 18.46 4.01
C ALA A 134 -8.70 17.85 2.92
N CYS A 135 -9.10 16.58 3.07
CA CYS A 135 -9.96 15.90 2.09
C CYS A 135 -11.34 16.56 1.91
N VAL A 136 -11.84 17.29 2.92
CA VAL A 136 -13.14 18.01 2.83
C VAL A 136 -13.10 19.07 1.73
N LEU A 137 -11.92 19.64 1.44
CA LEU A 137 -11.71 20.60 0.35
C LEU A 137 -11.79 19.96 -1.03
N MET A 138 -11.66 18.63 -1.12
CA MET A 138 -11.69 17.84 -2.35
C MET A 138 -13.07 17.20 -2.61
N LYS A 139 -14.14 17.77 -2.04
CA LYS A 139 -15.49 17.21 -2.10
C LYS A 139 -15.93 16.84 -3.51
N LYS A 140 -15.75 17.75 -4.48
CA LYS A 140 -16.22 17.55 -5.86
C LYS A 140 -15.50 16.38 -6.54
N GLU A 141 -14.18 16.35 -6.41
CA GLU A 141 -13.34 15.27 -6.92
C GLU A 141 -13.65 13.94 -6.25
N LEU A 142 -13.97 13.97 -4.96
CA LEU A 142 -14.34 12.77 -4.20
C LEU A 142 -15.70 12.24 -4.64
N GLU A 143 -16.68 13.12 -4.88
CA GLU A 143 -17.98 12.74 -5.44
C GLU A 143 -17.82 12.13 -6.84
N GLU A 144 -16.99 12.72 -7.70
CA GLU A 144 -16.65 12.17 -9.02
C GLU A 144 -15.96 10.79 -8.90
N TYR A 145 -15.04 10.64 -7.94
CA TYR A 145 -14.39 9.36 -7.65
C TYR A 145 -15.38 8.32 -7.10
N MET A 146 -16.43 8.74 -6.41
CA MET A 146 -17.43 7.81 -5.87
C MET A 146 -18.60 7.56 -6.81
N ASP A 147 -18.63 8.19 -7.98
CA ASP A 147 -19.63 7.98 -9.03
C ASP A 147 -19.32 6.73 -9.86
N TYR A 148 -19.89 5.60 -9.47
CA TYR A 148 -19.83 4.33 -10.18
C TYR A 148 -21.01 3.42 -9.81
N ASP A 149 -21.39 2.53 -10.73
CA ASP A 149 -22.40 1.51 -10.44
C ASP A 149 -21.77 0.32 -9.71
N ILE A 150 -22.44 -0.18 -8.67
CA ILE A 150 -21.99 -1.35 -7.91
C ILE A 150 -21.88 -2.57 -8.86
N GLY A 151 -20.75 -3.27 -8.82
CA GLY A 151 -20.48 -4.44 -9.66
C GLY A 151 -20.08 -4.11 -11.11
N SER A 152 -20.14 -2.85 -11.52
CA SER A 152 -19.59 -2.40 -12.82
C SER A 152 -18.05 -2.38 -12.79
N TYR A 153 -17.42 -2.17 -13.95
CA TYR A 153 -15.97 -1.92 -13.99
C TYR A 153 -15.63 -0.53 -13.47
N CYS A 154 -14.60 -0.43 -12.63
CA CYS A 154 -14.09 0.86 -12.20
C CYS A 154 -13.65 1.70 -13.41
N LYS A 155 -13.92 3.01 -13.35
CA LYS A 155 -13.42 3.99 -14.31
C LYS A 155 -11.87 3.99 -14.25
N ASP A 156 -11.23 4.26 -15.39
CA ASP A 156 -9.77 4.43 -15.46
C ASP A 156 -9.41 5.88 -15.07
N ASP A 157 -9.42 6.15 -13.78
CA ASP A 157 -9.30 7.48 -13.19
C ASP A 157 -8.14 7.57 -12.18
N TRP A 158 -7.02 6.92 -12.52
CA TRP A 158 -5.80 6.95 -11.71
C TRP A 158 -5.32 8.38 -11.43
N SER A 159 -5.51 9.32 -12.36
CA SER A 159 -5.12 10.73 -12.18
C SER A 159 -5.97 11.44 -11.12
N LEU A 160 -7.28 11.15 -11.09
CA LEU A 160 -8.19 11.66 -10.06
C LEU A 160 -7.86 11.02 -8.71
N SER A 161 -7.63 9.71 -8.70
CA SER A 161 -7.20 8.94 -7.52
C SER A 161 -5.94 9.54 -6.90
N GLN A 162 -4.92 9.79 -7.72
CA GLN A 162 -3.68 10.42 -7.25
C GLN A 162 -3.92 11.84 -6.74
N LYS A 163 -4.72 12.65 -7.45
CA LYS A 163 -5.06 14.02 -7.02
C LYS A 163 -5.71 14.01 -5.64
N LEU A 164 -6.62 13.08 -5.38
CA LEU A 164 -7.26 12.91 -4.08
C LEU A 164 -6.24 12.55 -3.00
N MET A 165 -5.40 11.54 -3.23
CA MET A 165 -4.40 11.09 -2.26
C MET A 165 -3.42 12.21 -1.87
N VAL A 166 -2.81 12.88 -2.85
CA VAL A 166 -1.80 13.93 -2.58
C VAL A 166 -2.38 15.18 -1.92
N ASN A 167 -3.71 15.37 -1.98
CA ASN A 167 -4.42 16.47 -1.32
C ASN A 167 -5.14 16.02 -0.02
N GLY A 168 -4.75 14.89 0.56
CA GLY A 168 -5.15 14.48 1.90
C GLY A 168 -6.36 13.55 1.98
N CYS A 169 -6.81 12.95 0.86
CA CYS A 169 -7.79 11.86 0.85
C CYS A 169 -7.11 10.48 0.80
N ASP A 170 -6.00 10.31 1.51
CA ASP A 170 -5.25 9.05 1.60
C ASP A 170 -5.50 8.39 2.97
N PRO A 171 -5.87 7.09 3.07
CA PRO A 171 -6.20 6.18 1.99
C PRO A 171 -7.51 6.55 1.28
N LEU A 172 -7.58 6.23 0.00
CA LEU A 172 -8.81 6.40 -0.78
C LEU A 172 -9.95 5.53 -0.24
N PRO A 173 -11.21 5.98 -0.34
CA PRO A 173 -12.36 5.14 -0.02
C PRO A 173 -12.39 3.88 -0.88
N ARG A 174 -12.83 2.77 -0.26
CA ARG A 174 -13.05 1.51 -0.99
C ARG A 174 -14.19 1.68 -1.99
N ARG A 175 -13.95 1.24 -3.21
CA ARG A 175 -14.99 1.16 -4.25
C ARG A 175 -15.59 -0.24 -4.33
N ARG A 176 -16.86 -0.33 -4.70
CA ARG A 176 -17.59 -1.58 -4.98
C ARG A 176 -17.72 -1.84 -6.49
N CYS A 177 -16.67 -1.55 -7.24
CA CYS A 177 -16.56 -1.83 -8.68
C CYS A 177 -15.43 -2.84 -8.93
N LEU A 178 -15.42 -3.45 -10.11
CA LEU A 178 -14.44 -4.46 -10.52
C LEU A 178 -13.23 -3.80 -11.18
N THR A 179 -12.03 -4.17 -10.72
CA THR A 179 -10.77 -3.65 -11.25
C THR A 179 -10.48 -4.24 -12.64
N ARG A 180 -9.96 -3.41 -13.55
CA ARG A 180 -9.52 -3.85 -14.89
C ARG A 180 -8.17 -4.58 -14.84
N ALA A 181 -7.88 -5.39 -15.85
CA ALA A 181 -6.60 -6.06 -15.98
C ALA A 181 -5.44 -5.06 -16.21
N VAL A 182 -4.36 -5.23 -15.44
CA VAL A 182 -3.16 -4.36 -15.46
C VAL A 182 -2.53 -4.26 -16.86
N GLN A 183 -2.53 -5.36 -17.62
CA GLN A 183 -1.98 -5.42 -18.99
C GLN A 183 -2.62 -4.41 -19.94
N GLY A 184 -3.92 -4.15 -19.78
CA GLY A 184 -4.66 -3.20 -20.62
C GLY A 184 -4.21 -1.75 -20.39
N ILE A 185 -3.95 -1.38 -19.14
CA ILE A 185 -3.54 -0.03 -18.74
C ILE A 185 -2.15 0.30 -19.30
N PHE A 186 -1.19 -0.62 -19.13
CA PHE A 186 0.16 -0.43 -19.64
C PHE A 186 0.23 -0.38 -21.17
N SER A 187 -0.54 -1.23 -21.85
CA SER A 187 -0.63 -1.22 -23.32
C SER A 187 -1.17 0.10 -23.86
N ALA A 188 -2.19 0.68 -23.18
CA ALA A 188 -2.72 2.00 -23.53
C ALA A 188 -1.68 3.11 -23.31
N TYR A 189 -0.89 3.07 -22.24
CA TYR A 189 0.20 4.01 -22.00
C TYR A 189 1.28 3.93 -23.09
N GLN A 190 1.72 2.72 -23.45
CA GLN A 190 2.67 2.54 -24.54
C GLN A 190 2.13 3.06 -25.89
N ALA A 191 0.85 2.84 -26.16
CA ALA A 191 0.21 3.38 -27.36
C ALA A 191 0.22 4.92 -27.38
N ARG A 192 0.04 5.58 -26.22
CA ARG A 192 0.13 7.05 -26.10
C ARG A 192 1.55 7.57 -26.35
N ILE A 193 2.59 6.87 -25.89
CA ILE A 193 3.98 7.20 -26.23
C ILE A 193 4.21 7.07 -27.73
N ARG A 194 3.83 5.93 -28.33
CA ARG A 194 4.02 5.69 -29.77
C ARG A 194 3.30 6.71 -30.66
N ARG A 195 2.15 7.21 -30.22
CA ARG A 195 1.38 8.26 -30.93
C ARG A 195 1.93 9.68 -30.70
N GLY A 196 3.05 9.84 -29.98
CA GLY A 196 3.65 11.15 -29.69
C GLY A 196 2.87 12.01 -28.70
N ALA A 197 1.83 11.46 -28.05
CA ALA A 197 1.06 12.16 -27.03
C ALA A 197 1.84 12.32 -25.71
N ILE A 198 2.87 11.50 -25.50
CA ILE A 198 3.82 11.60 -24.39
C ILE A 198 5.20 11.74 -25.02
N ARG A 199 5.76 12.95 -24.97
CA ARG A 199 7.03 13.29 -25.65
C ARG A 199 8.26 12.89 -24.84
N ASN A 200 8.18 12.92 -23.51
CA ASN A 200 9.27 12.58 -22.59
C ASN A 200 8.78 11.53 -21.58
N ALA A 201 8.99 10.24 -21.86
CA ALA A 201 8.78 9.21 -20.85
C ALA A 201 9.84 9.34 -19.75
N PRO A 202 9.52 9.08 -18.47
CA PRO A 202 10.51 9.16 -17.41
C PRO A 202 11.69 8.20 -17.65
N ALA A 203 12.92 8.65 -17.40
CA ALA A 203 14.15 7.87 -17.63
C ALA A 203 14.16 6.51 -16.91
N VAL A 204 13.41 6.37 -15.82
CA VAL A 204 13.25 5.12 -15.05
C VAL A 204 12.48 4.01 -15.80
N PHE A 205 11.92 4.31 -16.99
CA PHE A 205 11.39 3.32 -17.92
C PHE A 205 12.44 2.83 -18.94
N GLU A 206 13.65 3.40 -18.95
CA GLU A 206 14.78 2.92 -19.76
C GLU A 206 15.43 1.71 -19.09
N MET A 207 14.83 0.52 -19.29
CA MET A 207 15.23 -0.70 -18.58
C MET A 207 16.69 -1.11 -18.82
N ASP A 208 17.28 -0.74 -19.96
CA ASP A 208 18.70 -1.02 -20.25
C ASP A 208 19.68 -0.26 -19.36
N LYS A 209 19.29 0.92 -18.86
CA LYS A 209 20.07 1.67 -17.87
C LYS A 209 19.71 1.25 -16.45
N GLU A 210 18.43 1.07 -16.17
CA GLU A 210 17.95 0.64 -14.85
C GLU A 210 18.54 -0.71 -14.43
N LYS A 211 18.70 -1.66 -15.36
CA LYS A 211 19.28 -2.98 -15.08
C LYS A 211 20.74 -2.95 -14.63
N LEU A 212 21.44 -1.81 -14.65
CA LEU A 212 22.82 -1.74 -14.17
C LEU A 212 22.91 -1.26 -12.72
N LYS A 213 21.84 -0.65 -12.20
CA LYS A 213 21.81 -0.12 -10.84
C LYS A 213 22.04 -1.22 -9.80
N TRP A 214 22.87 -0.91 -8.80
CA TRP A 214 23.25 -1.76 -7.67
C TRP A 214 23.95 -3.09 -8.01
N VAL A 215 24.31 -3.32 -9.28
CA VAL A 215 25.00 -4.55 -9.73
C VAL A 215 26.41 -4.26 -10.24
N THR A 216 26.56 -3.23 -11.08
CA THR A 216 27.87 -2.84 -11.60
C THR A 216 28.52 -1.81 -10.71
N ASN A 217 29.84 -1.94 -10.50
CA ASN A 217 30.63 -0.90 -9.85
C ASN A 217 30.45 0.42 -10.62
N SER A 218 30.10 1.46 -9.89
CA SER A 218 30.09 2.83 -10.38
C SER A 218 31.37 3.52 -9.97
N SER A 219 31.68 4.64 -10.62
CA SER A 219 32.81 5.51 -10.25
C SER A 219 32.53 6.31 -8.97
N LEU A 220 31.28 6.41 -8.53
CA LEU A 220 30.91 7.17 -7.35
C LEU A 220 30.99 6.31 -6.09
N ALA A 221 31.68 6.81 -5.07
CA ALA A 221 31.86 6.12 -3.78
C ALA A 221 30.54 5.89 -3.01
N VAL A 222 29.46 6.56 -3.41
CA VAL A 222 28.13 6.43 -2.81
C VAL A 222 27.33 5.24 -3.34
N ASP A 223 27.77 4.60 -4.42
CA ASP A 223 27.04 3.48 -5.02
C ASP A 223 27.39 2.16 -4.33
N PHE A 224 26.48 1.68 -3.49
CA PHE A 224 26.62 0.38 -2.84
C PHE A 224 25.97 -0.73 -3.67
N LEU A 225 26.64 -1.87 -3.77
CA LEU A 225 26.11 -3.03 -4.50
C LEU A 225 25.26 -3.91 -3.59
N ILE A 226 24.20 -4.49 -4.16
CA ILE A 226 23.30 -5.42 -3.45
C ILE A 226 24.10 -6.56 -2.81
N LYS A 227 25.03 -7.16 -3.56
CA LYS A 227 25.88 -8.25 -3.05
C LYS A 227 26.65 -7.87 -1.80
N ASP A 228 27.15 -6.63 -1.73
CA ASP A 228 27.98 -6.19 -0.60
C ASP A 228 27.13 -5.83 0.61
N VAL A 229 25.89 -5.34 0.39
CA VAL A 229 24.94 -5.06 1.48
C VAL A 229 24.42 -6.37 2.06
N LEU A 230 24.03 -7.33 1.22
CA LEU A 230 23.57 -8.64 1.66
C LEU A 230 24.67 -9.46 2.36
N ALA A 231 25.94 -9.25 1.99
CA ALA A 231 27.08 -9.87 2.66
C ALA A 231 27.28 -9.41 4.12
N ILE A 232 26.69 -8.29 4.54
CA ILE A 232 26.74 -7.83 5.94
C ILE A 232 25.98 -8.83 6.83
N LYS A 233 24.84 -9.35 6.36
CA LYS A 233 23.97 -10.28 7.09
C LYS A 233 23.51 -11.43 6.18
N PRO A 234 24.43 -12.36 5.83
CA PRO A 234 24.17 -13.38 4.83
C PRO A 234 23.02 -14.30 5.27
N GLY A 235 21.99 -14.40 4.44
CA GLY A 235 20.81 -15.24 4.69
C GLY A 235 19.79 -14.68 5.67
N GLU A 236 20.05 -13.54 6.31
CA GLU A 236 19.12 -12.95 7.29
C GLU A 236 18.08 -12.01 6.68
N ILE A 237 18.41 -11.38 5.55
CA ILE A 237 17.54 -10.44 4.83
C ILE A 237 16.65 -11.22 3.85
N ARG A 238 15.34 -11.22 4.10
CA ARG A 238 14.35 -11.99 3.30
C ARG A 238 13.18 -11.13 2.84
N ILE A 239 12.77 -10.16 3.65
CA ILE A 239 11.72 -9.20 3.32
C ILE A 239 12.21 -7.77 3.48
N GLY A 240 11.91 -6.92 2.51
CA GLY A 240 12.25 -5.51 2.57
C GLY A 240 11.17 -4.58 2.04
N LEU A 241 11.35 -3.31 2.34
CA LEU A 241 10.58 -2.19 1.82
C LEU A 241 11.48 -1.31 0.97
N ASP A 242 11.06 -1.00 -0.25
CA ASP A 242 11.70 0.00 -1.12
C ASP A 242 10.83 1.25 -1.10
N PHE A 243 11.25 2.22 -0.28
CA PHE A 243 10.57 3.49 -0.06
C PHE A 243 11.16 4.56 -0.97
N GLY A 244 10.59 4.68 -2.16
CA GLY A 244 11.01 5.61 -3.20
C GLY A 244 10.03 5.65 -4.36
N VAL A 245 10.42 6.33 -5.45
CA VAL A 245 9.63 6.43 -6.67
C VAL A 245 10.38 5.74 -7.81
N GLY A 246 9.75 4.77 -8.46
CA GLY A 246 10.34 4.09 -9.60
C GLY A 246 9.52 2.93 -10.12
N THR A 247 10.12 2.15 -11.01
CA THR A 247 9.47 1.01 -11.70
C THR A 247 9.66 -0.33 -10.98
N GLY A 248 10.15 -0.32 -9.73
CA GLY A 248 10.45 -1.53 -8.95
C GLY A 248 11.76 -2.22 -9.33
N THR A 249 12.73 -1.48 -9.89
CA THR A 249 14.02 -2.07 -10.31
C THR A 249 14.81 -2.64 -9.14
N PHE A 250 14.83 -1.96 -8.00
CA PHE A 250 15.49 -2.46 -6.79
C PHE A 250 14.85 -3.77 -6.34
N ALA A 251 13.51 -3.80 -6.23
CA ALA A 251 12.77 -5.01 -5.85
C ALA A 251 13.02 -6.18 -6.82
N ALA A 252 13.09 -5.92 -8.13
CA ALA A 252 13.43 -6.96 -9.11
C ALA A 252 14.82 -7.56 -8.87
N ARG A 253 15.80 -6.70 -8.54
CA ARG A 253 17.18 -7.13 -8.29
C ARG A 253 17.34 -7.89 -6.99
N MET A 254 16.63 -7.47 -5.96
CA MET A 254 16.56 -8.18 -4.68
C MET A 254 15.88 -9.53 -4.83
N LYS A 255 14.87 -9.65 -5.70
CA LYS A 255 14.21 -10.94 -6.02
C LYS A 255 15.15 -11.95 -6.67
N GLU A 256 16.08 -11.52 -7.52
CA GLU A 256 17.15 -12.38 -8.08
C GLU A 256 18.06 -12.96 -6.97
N GLN A 257 18.11 -12.32 -5.80
CA GLN A 257 18.82 -12.76 -4.60
C GLN A 257 17.88 -13.43 -3.57
N ASN A 258 16.68 -13.86 -3.97
CA ASN A 258 15.64 -14.44 -3.11
C ASN A 258 15.12 -13.54 -1.98
N VAL A 259 15.18 -12.21 -2.15
CA VAL A 259 14.61 -11.25 -1.21
C VAL A 259 13.32 -10.66 -1.78
N THR A 260 12.23 -10.77 -1.03
CA THR A 260 10.94 -10.17 -1.40
C THR A 260 10.94 -8.71 -0.96
N VAL A 261 10.70 -7.80 -1.90
CA VAL A 261 10.63 -6.38 -1.61
C VAL A 261 9.28 -5.82 -2.01
N VAL A 262 8.64 -5.10 -1.08
CA VAL A 262 7.47 -4.28 -1.35
C VAL A 262 7.96 -2.89 -1.76
N SER A 263 7.53 -2.38 -2.92
CA SER A 263 7.94 -1.06 -3.41
C SER A 263 6.79 -0.07 -3.28
N THR A 264 7.02 1.05 -2.58
CA THR A 264 6.06 2.17 -2.60
C THR A 264 6.01 2.77 -4.00
N ALA A 265 4.83 3.15 -4.48
CA ALA A 265 4.71 3.88 -5.73
C ALA A 265 3.43 4.71 -5.79
N LEU A 266 3.52 5.89 -6.41
CA LEU A 266 2.37 6.65 -6.91
C LEU A 266 2.48 6.75 -8.43
N ASN A 267 1.36 6.87 -9.13
CA ASN A 267 1.31 6.89 -10.59
C ASN A 267 1.59 8.28 -11.19
N LEU A 268 2.73 8.88 -10.84
CA LEU A 268 3.05 10.29 -11.13
C LEU A 268 3.25 10.58 -12.63
N GLY A 269 2.15 10.73 -13.37
CA GLY A 269 2.19 10.93 -14.82
C GLY A 269 2.54 9.66 -15.62
N ALA A 270 2.77 8.54 -14.94
CA ALA A 270 3.15 7.26 -15.53
C ALA A 270 2.64 6.09 -14.67
N PRO A 271 2.39 4.91 -15.28
CA PRO A 271 1.77 3.75 -14.62
C PRO A 271 2.82 2.94 -13.83
N PHE A 272 3.34 3.53 -12.75
CA PHE A 272 4.40 2.91 -11.93
C PHE A 272 3.92 1.65 -11.21
N ASN A 273 2.75 1.71 -10.57
CA ASN A 273 2.18 0.57 -9.84
C ASN A 273 1.89 -0.61 -10.77
N GLU A 274 1.35 -0.32 -11.94
CA GLU A 274 1.10 -1.32 -12.98
C GLU A 274 2.41 -1.94 -13.48
N MET A 275 3.45 -1.11 -13.71
CA MET A 275 4.75 -1.62 -14.14
C MET A 275 5.38 -2.54 -13.09
N ILE A 276 5.30 -2.19 -11.80
CA ILE A 276 5.77 -3.02 -10.69
C ILE A 276 4.99 -4.35 -10.67
N ALA A 277 3.65 -4.29 -10.75
CA ALA A 277 2.79 -5.47 -10.74
C ALA A 277 3.05 -6.40 -11.94
N LEU A 278 3.21 -5.85 -13.16
CA LEU A 278 3.50 -6.62 -14.38
C LEU A 278 4.84 -7.35 -14.34
N ARG A 279 5.78 -6.88 -13.50
CA ARG A 279 7.06 -7.56 -13.25
C ARG A 279 6.94 -8.68 -12.20
N GLY A 280 5.73 -8.95 -11.68
CA GLY A 280 5.50 -9.91 -10.60
C GLY A 280 6.14 -9.47 -9.29
N LEU A 281 6.10 -8.16 -9.02
CA LEU A 281 6.57 -7.51 -7.79
C LEU A 281 5.38 -6.92 -7.02
N VAL A 282 5.60 -6.49 -5.79
CA VAL A 282 4.52 -6.01 -4.90
C VAL A 282 4.54 -4.48 -4.82
N PRO A 283 3.64 -3.77 -5.51
CA PRO A 283 3.47 -2.34 -5.33
C PRO A 283 2.69 -2.03 -4.06
N LEU A 284 3.08 -0.96 -3.36
CA LEU A 284 2.33 -0.36 -2.27
C LEU A 284 1.90 1.05 -2.67
N TYR A 285 0.61 1.20 -2.94
CA TYR A 285 0.02 2.46 -3.39
C TYR A 285 -0.31 3.36 -2.19
N MET A 286 0.57 4.31 -1.88
CA MET A 286 0.43 5.20 -0.72
C MET A 286 1.21 6.52 -0.89
N THR A 287 0.82 7.56 -0.14
CA THR A 287 1.58 8.81 -0.03
C THR A 287 2.59 8.77 1.13
N LEU A 288 3.42 9.81 1.22
CA LEU A 288 4.47 9.94 2.24
C LEU A 288 3.96 10.17 3.65
N ASN A 289 2.77 10.77 3.78
CA ASN A 289 2.22 11.15 5.09
C ASN A 289 1.36 10.05 5.70
N GLN A 290 1.14 8.96 4.95
CA GLN A 290 0.44 7.80 5.45
C GLN A 290 1.40 6.94 6.27
N ARG A 291 0.98 6.59 7.49
CA ARG A 291 1.64 5.55 8.28
C ARG A 291 1.68 4.23 7.50
N LEU A 292 2.86 3.64 7.44
CA LEU A 292 3.14 2.37 6.77
C LEU A 292 2.20 1.27 7.30
N PRO A 293 1.43 0.61 6.42
CA PRO A 293 0.45 -0.41 6.81
C PRO A 293 1.10 -1.77 7.13
N PHE A 294 2.29 -1.75 7.73
CA PHE A 294 2.99 -2.93 8.21
C PHE A 294 2.96 -2.97 9.73
N PHE A 295 2.97 -4.18 10.29
CA PHE A 295 3.12 -4.36 11.73
C PHE A 295 4.54 -4.00 12.18
N ASP A 296 4.70 -3.74 13.47
CA ASP A 296 5.98 -3.34 14.05
C ASP A 296 7.01 -4.48 13.89
N ASN A 297 8.27 -4.12 13.64
CA ASN A 297 9.40 -5.05 13.48
C ASN A 297 9.19 -6.16 12.42
N THR A 298 8.50 -5.85 11.32
CA THR A 298 8.24 -6.79 10.22
C THR A 298 9.38 -6.88 9.20
N MET A 299 10.05 -5.77 8.91
CA MET A 299 11.00 -5.66 7.80
C MET A 299 12.42 -6.00 8.21
N ASP A 300 13.15 -6.72 7.35
CA ASP A 300 14.58 -6.99 7.50
C ASP A 300 15.44 -5.87 6.90
N LEU A 301 14.92 -5.22 5.86
CA LEU A 301 15.58 -4.16 5.11
C LEU A 301 14.58 -3.05 4.78
N ILE A 302 14.97 -1.79 4.99
CA ILE A 302 14.34 -0.64 4.35
C ILE A 302 15.36 -0.02 3.42
N HIS A 303 15.03 0.08 2.15
CA HIS A 303 15.80 0.76 1.13
C HIS A 303 15.10 2.06 0.74
N THR A 304 15.85 3.12 0.53
CA THR A 304 15.32 4.37 0.00
C THR A 304 16.29 4.94 -1.02
N THR A 305 15.78 5.38 -2.18
CA THR A 305 16.60 5.94 -3.26
C THR A 305 15.92 7.16 -3.88
N GLY A 306 16.68 8.24 -4.05
CA GLY A 306 16.19 9.49 -4.67
C GLY A 306 14.93 10.08 -4.03
N PHE A 307 14.63 9.67 -2.78
CA PHE A 307 13.36 9.94 -2.11
C PHE A 307 13.46 11.17 -1.21
N LEU A 308 14.46 11.16 -0.34
CA LEU A 308 14.75 12.28 0.54
C LEU A 308 15.41 13.38 -0.32
N ASP A 309 14.62 14.35 -0.76
CA ASP A 309 15.11 15.52 -1.49
C ASP A 309 14.95 16.74 -0.57
N GLY A 310 15.78 17.77 -0.76
CA GLY A 310 15.85 18.94 0.12
C GLY A 310 14.55 19.74 0.20
N TRP A 311 13.55 19.45 -0.64
CA TRP A 311 12.22 20.06 -0.54
C TRP A 311 11.38 19.54 0.63
N ILE A 312 11.64 18.33 1.15
CA ILE A 312 10.79 17.72 2.18
C ILE A 312 10.99 18.44 3.52
N ASP A 313 9.89 18.82 4.15
CA ASP A 313 9.87 19.39 5.50
C ASP A 313 10.56 18.47 6.53
N LEU A 314 11.38 19.04 7.42
CA LEU A 314 12.16 18.26 8.38
C LEU A 314 11.27 17.51 9.38
N MET A 315 10.13 18.07 9.78
CA MET A 315 9.19 17.38 10.66
C MET A 315 8.53 16.19 9.96
N LEU A 316 8.25 16.30 8.66
CA LEU A 316 7.77 15.17 7.87
C LEU A 316 8.83 14.05 7.78
N VAL A 317 10.10 14.41 7.52
CA VAL A 317 11.19 13.44 7.50
C VAL A 317 11.33 12.73 8.86
N ASP A 318 11.11 13.45 9.96
CA ASP A 318 11.17 12.88 11.31
C ASP A 318 10.10 11.80 11.51
N PHE A 319 8.84 12.11 11.17
CA PHE A 319 7.75 11.13 11.19
C PHE A 319 8.04 9.89 10.33
N ILE A 320 8.61 10.10 9.13
CA ILE A 320 8.99 8.99 8.23
C ILE A 320 10.06 8.11 8.88
N PHE A 321 11.09 8.69 9.49
CA PHE A 321 12.15 7.92 10.14
C PHE A 321 11.66 7.14 11.37
N PHE A 322 10.76 7.73 12.17
CA PHE A 322 10.12 7.00 13.28
C PHE A 322 9.25 5.84 12.78
N ASP A 323 8.56 6.01 11.65
CA ASP A 323 7.74 4.94 11.08
C ASP A 323 8.59 3.83 10.42
N TRP A 324 9.72 4.20 9.80
CA TRP A 324 10.72 3.25 9.33
C TRP A 324 11.35 2.47 10.49
N ASP A 325 11.76 3.15 11.55
CA ASP A 325 12.29 2.51 12.76
C ASP A 325 11.25 1.57 13.36
N ARG A 326 9.98 1.95 13.42
CA ARG A 326 8.89 1.09 13.93
C ARG A 326 8.81 -0.23 13.18
N ILE A 327 8.83 -0.22 11.84
CA ILE A 327 8.64 -1.45 11.05
C ILE A 327 9.93 -2.24 10.83
N LEU A 328 11.10 -1.61 10.94
CA LEU A 328 12.38 -2.30 10.82
C LEU A 328 12.63 -3.13 12.09
N ARG A 329 12.89 -4.42 11.94
CA ARG A 329 13.17 -5.27 13.11
C ARG A 329 14.54 -4.96 13.73
N PRO A 330 14.77 -5.25 15.02
CA PRO A 330 16.12 -5.23 15.59
C PRO A 330 17.08 -6.11 14.77
N GLY A 331 18.26 -5.58 14.46
CA GLY A 331 19.22 -6.21 13.56
C GLY A 331 18.88 -6.07 12.07
N GLY A 332 17.77 -5.43 11.71
CA GLY A 332 17.44 -5.06 10.33
C GLY A 332 18.30 -3.90 9.82
N LEU A 333 18.40 -3.78 8.51
CA LEU A 333 19.21 -2.77 7.83
C LEU A 333 18.34 -1.63 7.26
N LEU A 334 18.74 -0.39 7.53
CA LEU A 334 18.31 0.79 6.79
C LEU A 334 19.39 1.14 5.77
N TRP A 335 19.04 1.04 4.49
CA TRP A 335 19.89 1.38 3.36
C TRP A 335 19.39 2.66 2.70
N ILE A 336 20.15 3.73 2.90
CA ILE A 336 19.96 5.03 2.28
C ILE A 336 20.84 5.09 1.04
N ASP A 337 20.23 5.15 -0.14
CA ASP A 337 20.90 5.17 -1.44
C ASP A 337 20.77 6.54 -2.10
N ARG A 338 21.92 7.18 -2.36
CA ARG A 338 22.05 8.49 -3.01
C ARG A 338 21.02 9.53 -2.54
N PHE A 339 20.82 9.61 -1.23
CA PHE A 339 20.15 10.74 -0.61
C PHE A 339 20.86 12.03 -1.02
N PHE A 340 20.16 13.08 -1.43
CA PHE A 340 20.83 14.36 -1.69
C PHE A 340 20.16 15.52 -0.98
N CYS A 341 20.98 16.44 -0.51
CA CYS A 341 20.56 17.66 0.15
C CYS A 341 21.58 18.77 -0.10
N ASN A 342 21.20 20.01 0.22
CA ASN A 342 22.19 21.08 0.30
C ASN A 342 23.20 20.75 1.40
N ARG A 343 24.46 21.13 1.19
CA ARG A 343 25.54 20.98 2.17
C ARG A 343 25.20 21.61 3.52
N LYS A 344 24.45 22.71 3.51
CA LYS A 344 24.03 23.43 4.72
C LYS A 344 23.03 22.65 5.57
N ASP A 345 22.24 21.77 4.94
CA ASP A 345 21.22 20.96 5.61
C ASP A 345 21.75 19.59 6.07
N LEU A 346 22.97 19.22 5.64
CA LEU A 346 23.51 17.88 5.88
C LEU A 346 23.58 17.55 7.37
N ASP A 347 23.98 18.51 8.20
CA ASP A 347 24.10 18.32 9.65
C ASP A 347 22.74 18.07 10.31
N ASP A 348 21.67 18.73 9.84
CA ASP A 348 20.30 18.51 10.33
C ASP A 348 19.85 17.07 10.03
N TYR A 349 20.01 16.62 8.78
CA TYR A 349 19.68 15.25 8.41
C TYR A 349 20.55 14.22 9.16
N MET A 350 21.84 14.51 9.34
CA MET A 350 22.74 13.66 10.13
C MET A 350 22.27 13.54 11.57
N TYR A 351 21.89 14.65 12.21
CA TYR A 351 21.34 14.65 13.56
C TYR A 351 20.08 13.76 13.65
N MET A 352 19.19 13.87 12.66
CA MET A 352 17.98 13.06 12.58
C MET A 352 18.27 11.56 12.40
N PHE A 353 19.38 11.15 11.79
CA PHE A 353 19.77 9.73 11.75
C PHE A 353 20.40 9.27 13.07
N LEU A 354 21.21 10.13 13.70
CA LEU A 354 21.95 9.81 14.91
C LEU A 354 21.03 9.57 16.12
N GLN A 355 19.86 10.22 16.18
CA GLN A 355 18.89 10.04 17.27
C GLN A 355 18.47 8.57 17.47
N PHE A 356 18.44 7.77 16.40
CA PHE A 356 18.01 6.37 16.45
C PHE A 356 19.11 5.41 16.95
N ARG A 357 20.34 5.90 17.12
CA ARG A 357 21.53 5.14 17.57
C ARG A 357 21.80 3.90 16.72
N TYR A 358 21.57 3.99 15.41
CA TYR A 358 21.86 2.89 14.50
C TYR A 358 23.36 2.63 14.39
N ARG A 359 23.73 1.35 14.28
CA ARG A 359 25.12 0.95 14.04
C ARG A 359 25.47 1.16 12.58
N LYS A 360 26.52 1.92 12.30
CA LYS A 360 26.99 2.21 10.93
C LYS A 360 27.82 1.05 10.38
N HIS A 361 27.40 0.49 9.24
CA HIS A 361 28.18 -0.50 8.47
C HIS A 361 28.90 0.14 7.29
N LYS A 362 28.17 0.95 6.50
CA LYS A 362 28.72 1.68 5.37
C LYS A 362 28.25 3.13 5.41
N TRP A 363 29.11 4.03 4.95
CA TRP A 363 28.83 5.45 4.86
C TRP A 363 29.74 6.11 3.84
N ALA A 364 29.16 6.85 2.91
CA ALA A 364 29.89 7.58 1.89
C ALA A 364 29.19 8.92 1.59
N LEU A 365 30.00 9.92 1.31
CA LEU A 365 29.58 11.22 0.82
C LEU A 365 30.24 11.47 -0.53
N SER A 366 29.50 12.04 -1.48
CA SER A 366 30.04 12.46 -2.78
C SER A 366 29.42 13.80 -3.18
N PRO A 367 30.17 14.74 -3.78
CA PRO A 367 29.58 15.95 -4.35
C PRO A 367 28.54 15.60 -5.43
N LYS A 368 27.37 16.26 -5.40
CA LYS A 368 26.38 16.24 -6.50
C LYS A 368 26.55 17.47 -7.39
N SER A 369 26.72 18.63 -6.76
CA SER A 369 26.97 19.93 -7.38
C SER A 369 27.83 20.78 -6.43
N ASN A 370 27.98 22.09 -6.70
CA ASN A 370 28.73 22.99 -5.81
C ASN A 370 28.12 23.01 -4.41
N ASP A 371 26.79 23.11 -4.33
CA ASP A 371 26.06 23.31 -3.08
C ASP A 371 25.38 22.04 -2.56
N GLU A 372 25.29 20.97 -3.37
CA GLU A 372 24.62 19.73 -2.99
C GLU A 372 25.58 18.55 -2.86
N VAL A 373 25.21 17.62 -1.98
CA VAL A 373 25.93 16.37 -1.72
C VAL A 373 25.01 15.17 -1.83
N TYR A 374 25.57 14.05 -2.30
CA TYR A 374 25.01 12.73 -2.11
C TYR A 374 25.51 12.13 -0.79
N LEU A 375 24.61 11.50 -0.05
CA LEU A 375 24.86 10.65 1.10
C LEU A 375 24.35 9.25 0.79
N SER A 376 25.14 8.23 1.13
CA SER A 376 24.69 6.85 1.14
C SER A 376 25.19 6.14 2.37
N ALA A 377 24.31 5.37 3.00
CA ALA A 377 24.60 4.70 4.26
C ALA A 377 23.89 3.35 4.34
N VAL A 378 24.54 2.41 5.03
CA VAL A 378 23.91 1.17 5.49
C VAL A 378 24.04 1.15 7.00
N LEU A 379 22.90 1.19 7.67
CA LEU A 379 22.76 1.35 9.11
C LEU A 379 21.98 0.16 9.66
N GLU A 380 22.38 -0.37 10.82
CA GLU A 380 21.70 -1.48 11.48
C GLU A 380 20.98 -1.01 12.74
N LYS A 381 19.70 -1.37 12.87
CA LYS A 381 18.90 -1.05 14.05
C LYS A 381 19.39 -1.88 15.26
N PRO A 382 19.80 -1.26 16.38
CA PRO A 382 20.21 -1.99 17.56
C PRO A 382 19.00 -2.65 18.25
N PRO A 383 19.21 -3.71 19.04
CA PRO A 383 18.21 -4.13 20.01
C PRO A 383 18.01 -3.02 21.04
N ARG A 384 16.76 -2.66 21.32
CA ARG A 384 16.39 -1.75 22.42
C ARG A 384 15.79 -2.60 23.53
N ALA A 385 16.31 -2.46 24.75
CA ALA A 385 15.70 -3.07 25.92
C ALA A 385 14.29 -2.50 26.13
N ILE A 386 13.36 -3.36 26.52
CA ILE A 386 11.99 -2.98 26.91
C ILE A 386 12.03 -2.33 28.29
#